data_AF-A0A7Z6ZUG8-F1
#
_entry.id   AF-A0A7Z6ZUG8-F1
#
_cell.length_a   1.000
_cell.length_b   1.000
_cell.length_c   1.000
_cell.angle_alpha   90.00
_cell.angle_beta   90.00
_cell.angle_gamma   90.00
#
_symmetry.space_group_name_H-M   'P 1'
#
loop_
_entity.id
_entity.type
_entity.pdbx_description
1 polymer ?
#
loop_
_entity_poly.entity_id
_entity_poly.type
_entity_poly.pdbx_seq_one_letter_code
_entity_poly.pdbx_strand_id
1 'polypeptide(L)'
;MMQPLFVLDTQASSNGAANLQQQLMQKLVQAISMGHFACGSKMPSSRKLAEQLGIARNTVVAAYEQLIDEGYLESKERSGIYVRADLYDQHALEPHGEQLQTPSEPEQQAQENDWQRRLNKLRLDHLAPPYPPNWQQFPYPFIDGQFDPSLFPVQQWRECSKLSLNVSEIKNWASDSGHDDDTLLTEEIRTKVLPRRGIYANKDEILVTLGSQHGLYLLTRLLLNNQTLVTIEEPGYPGIRQLAQQAYSPIHLAEVDEDGIIPSQIPAHTDVLYVTPSHQMPTAVTMPMAHREQIIQQARDDDFIIIEDDYESESNFVAQPHPAIKSLDTDGRVIYVSSFSKVLAPGLRLGFMVAPAPLIKQARQLRTLISRHPPANNQRVMGLFLSLGYYDQTLRKLNHELAERWQEMREALNHYLSTRIVTSRTVGGSTCWIEGPTQLDSREFAAEAAKQGILIEPVTRFFGGSTKPHHYFRLGVSSIKTESIRAGVELLAQLMRQWEQQDSTRQQTADQWGKRLQGAKLRDFASRVEFIGRTVFGDPYRIRLHADGSMVGWEGYQDERHDVGQWWLEGDRWFRQWQEWSYGETLGFEIYTDNNRINWVRDGKLVDSAFYRLH
;
A
#
# COMPACT_ATOMS: atom_id res chain seq x y z
N MET A 1 -46.86 19.06 10.25
CA MET A 1 -45.88 18.24 11.01
C MET A 1 -44.64 19.08 11.21
N MET A 2 -44.17 19.30 12.44
CA MET A 2 -42.87 19.92 12.69
C MET A 2 -41.77 18.98 12.16
N GLN A 3 -40.81 19.50 11.41
CA GLN A 3 -39.61 18.76 11.05
C GLN A 3 -38.86 18.31 12.33
N PRO A 4 -38.34 17.08 12.40
CA PRO A 4 -37.54 16.65 13.53
C PRO A 4 -36.26 17.49 13.60
N LEU A 5 -35.87 17.92 14.81
CA LEU A 5 -34.69 18.77 15.02
C LEU A 5 -33.39 18.09 14.56
N PHE A 6 -33.33 16.75 14.65
CA PHE A 6 -32.23 15.90 14.17
C PHE A 6 -32.79 14.55 13.68
N VAL A 7 -32.11 13.91 12.73
CA VAL A 7 -32.37 12.52 12.34
C VAL A 7 -31.31 11.63 13.00
N LEU A 8 -31.76 10.62 13.76
CA LEU A 8 -30.90 9.61 14.39
C LEU A 8 -30.97 8.30 13.60
N ASP A 9 -29.85 7.61 13.45
CA ASP A 9 -29.83 6.30 12.81
C ASP A 9 -30.11 5.21 13.86
N THR A 10 -31.34 4.69 13.84
CA THR A 10 -31.81 3.65 14.77
C THR A 10 -31.33 2.25 14.41
N GLN A 11 -30.76 2.03 13.22
CA GLN A 11 -30.22 0.73 12.78
C GLN A 11 -28.69 0.62 12.93
N ALA A 12 -28.00 1.71 13.23
CA ALA A 12 -26.55 1.75 13.45
C ALA A 12 -26.03 0.84 14.59
N SER A 13 -26.88 0.43 15.53
CA SER A 13 -26.51 -0.35 16.73
C SER A 13 -25.96 -1.76 16.42
N SER A 14 -26.26 -2.32 15.24
CA SER A 14 -25.81 -3.67 14.84
C SER A 14 -24.49 -3.70 14.07
N ASN A 15 -24.00 -2.57 13.56
CA ASN A 15 -22.82 -2.48 12.68
C ASN A 15 -21.59 -1.81 13.32
N GLY A 16 -21.54 -1.70 14.66
CA GLY A 16 -20.39 -1.08 15.35
C GLY A 16 -20.29 0.45 15.18
N ALA A 17 -21.33 1.10 14.68
CA ALA A 17 -21.47 2.55 14.68
C ALA A 17 -21.92 3.06 16.07
N ALA A 18 -21.65 4.35 16.34
CA ALA A 18 -21.87 5.00 17.65
C ALA A 18 -23.26 4.71 18.22
N ASN A 19 -23.33 4.42 19.53
CA ASN A 19 -24.60 4.11 20.19
C ASN A 19 -25.56 5.32 20.10
N LEU A 20 -26.88 5.08 20.18
CA LEU A 20 -27.90 6.14 20.01
C LEU A 20 -27.71 7.33 20.97
N GLN A 21 -27.13 7.09 22.16
CA GLN A 21 -26.76 8.13 23.12
C GLN A 21 -25.65 9.04 22.57
N GLN A 22 -24.57 8.47 22.03
CA GLN A 22 -23.46 9.21 21.43
C GLN A 22 -23.90 10.02 20.21
N GLN A 23 -24.76 9.45 19.35
CA GLN A 23 -25.33 10.19 18.22
C GLN A 23 -26.15 11.40 18.68
N LEU A 24 -27.00 11.21 19.70
CA LEU A 24 -27.78 12.30 20.28
C LEU A 24 -26.89 13.38 20.88
N MET A 25 -25.86 13.00 21.63
CA MET A 25 -24.91 13.95 22.21
C MET A 25 -24.19 14.78 21.14
N GLN A 26 -23.64 14.13 20.11
CA GLN A 26 -22.94 14.83 19.02
C GLN A 26 -23.84 15.86 18.33
N LYS A 27 -25.11 15.49 18.07
CA LYS A 27 -26.08 16.39 17.43
C LYS A 27 -26.47 17.56 18.34
N LEU A 28 -26.64 17.32 19.64
CA LEU A 28 -26.93 18.38 20.61
C LEU A 28 -25.77 19.36 20.75
N VAL A 29 -24.53 18.87 20.86
CA VAL A 29 -23.33 19.72 20.92
C VAL A 29 -23.20 20.55 19.65
N GLN A 30 -23.34 19.92 18.47
CA GLN A 30 -23.29 20.61 17.19
C GLN A 30 -24.34 21.73 17.10
N ALA A 31 -25.57 21.48 17.56
CA ALA A 31 -26.65 22.46 17.54
C ALA A 31 -26.42 23.63 18.51
N ILE A 32 -25.86 23.35 19.69
CA ILE A 32 -25.42 24.39 20.64
C ILE A 32 -24.30 25.22 20.03
N SER A 33 -23.30 24.59 19.39
CA SER A 33 -22.17 25.27 18.75
C SER A 33 -22.55 26.11 17.54
N MET A 34 -23.57 25.71 16.80
CA MET A 34 -24.10 26.47 15.67
C MET A 34 -25.14 27.51 16.09
N GLY A 35 -25.39 27.70 17.40
CA GLY A 35 -26.33 28.70 17.92
C GLY A 35 -27.81 28.36 17.74
N HIS A 36 -28.16 27.12 17.37
CA HIS A 36 -29.56 26.68 17.26
C HIS A 36 -30.24 26.59 18.64
N PHE A 37 -29.45 26.32 19.68
CA PHE A 37 -29.84 26.52 21.07
C PHE A 37 -28.99 27.64 21.65
N ALA A 38 -29.60 28.82 21.84
CA ALA A 38 -28.91 29.97 22.41
C ALA A 38 -28.42 29.67 23.84
N CYS A 39 -27.30 30.28 24.24
CA CYS A 39 -26.81 30.24 25.62
C CYS A 39 -27.89 30.73 26.59
N GLY A 40 -28.07 30.04 27.71
CA GLY A 40 -29.14 30.32 28.67
C GLY A 40 -30.55 29.91 28.23
N SER A 41 -30.73 29.35 27.02
CA SER A 41 -32.03 28.85 26.57
C SER A 41 -32.40 27.52 27.21
N LYS A 42 -33.71 27.30 27.38
CA LYS A 42 -34.25 26.07 27.99
C LYS A 42 -34.30 24.94 26.96
N MET A 43 -33.70 23.81 27.31
CA MET A 43 -33.77 22.60 26.50
C MET A 43 -35.18 21.97 26.55
N PRO A 44 -35.59 21.26 25.48
CA PRO A 44 -36.79 20.43 25.53
C PRO A 44 -36.72 19.41 26.69
N SER A 45 -37.86 19.10 27.31
CA SER A 45 -37.90 18.08 28.37
C SER A 45 -37.49 16.71 27.82
N SER A 46 -36.91 15.84 28.66
CA SER A 46 -36.49 14.50 28.23
C SER A 46 -37.62 13.67 27.64
N ARG A 47 -38.88 13.89 28.08
CA ARG A 47 -40.07 13.26 27.48
C ARG A 47 -40.38 13.83 26.09
N LYS A 48 -40.38 15.16 25.94
CA LYS A 48 -40.69 15.82 24.67
C LYS A 48 -39.66 15.49 23.60
N LEU A 49 -38.37 15.49 23.96
CA LEU A 49 -37.30 15.16 23.04
C LEU A 49 -37.31 13.68 22.64
N ALA A 50 -37.60 12.77 23.58
CA ALA A 50 -37.76 11.34 23.28
C ALA A 50 -38.92 11.07 22.30
N GLU A 51 -40.06 11.75 22.50
CA GLU A 51 -41.22 11.65 21.61
C GLU A 51 -40.93 12.21 20.21
N GLN A 52 -40.25 13.35 20.11
CA GLN A 52 -39.89 13.97 18.83
C GLN A 52 -38.89 13.12 18.02
N LEU A 53 -38.00 12.40 18.69
CA LEU A 53 -36.96 11.60 18.06
C LEU A 53 -37.33 10.11 17.91
N GLY A 54 -38.46 9.68 18.49
CA GLY A 54 -38.89 8.28 18.45
C GLY A 54 -37.96 7.32 19.21
N ILE A 55 -37.28 7.77 20.27
CA ILE A 55 -36.31 6.98 21.04
C ILE A 55 -36.74 6.78 22.49
N ALA A 56 -36.10 5.82 23.18
CA ALA A 56 -36.34 5.58 24.60
C ALA A 56 -35.94 6.79 25.47
N ARG A 57 -36.80 7.16 26.42
CA ARG A 57 -36.56 8.29 27.35
C ARG A 57 -35.23 8.16 28.11
N ASN A 58 -34.85 6.95 28.50
CA ASN A 58 -33.61 6.72 29.26
C ASN A 58 -32.36 7.13 28.46
N THR A 59 -32.37 6.98 27.14
CA THR A 59 -31.28 7.42 26.26
C THR A 59 -31.12 8.93 26.26
N VAL A 60 -32.24 9.67 26.27
CA VAL A 60 -32.23 11.14 26.36
C VAL A 60 -31.75 11.61 27.73
N VAL A 61 -32.18 10.93 28.80
CA VAL A 61 -31.74 11.24 30.17
C VAL A 61 -30.23 11.06 30.30
N ALA A 62 -29.69 9.92 29.86
CA ALA A 62 -28.25 9.65 29.90
C ALA A 62 -27.44 10.66 29.05
N ALA A 63 -27.94 11.04 27.88
CA ALA A 63 -27.29 12.07 27.05
C ALA A 63 -27.28 13.45 27.73
N TYR A 64 -28.38 13.84 28.39
CA TYR A 64 -28.45 15.10 29.13
C TYR A 64 -27.56 15.09 30.38
N GLU A 65 -27.54 14.01 31.15
CA GLU A 65 -26.66 13.87 32.32
C GLU A 65 -25.19 14.03 31.89
N GLN A 66 -24.78 13.35 30.82
CA GLN A 66 -23.41 13.46 30.34
C GLN A 66 -23.08 14.86 29.80
N LEU A 67 -24.01 15.54 29.12
CA LEU A 67 -23.79 16.93 28.68
C LEU A 67 -23.79 17.95 29.82
N ILE A 68 -24.41 17.62 30.96
CA ILE A 68 -24.30 18.40 32.20
C ILE A 68 -22.90 18.19 32.79
N ASP A 69 -22.42 16.94 32.85
CA ASP A 69 -21.08 16.59 33.35
C ASP A 69 -19.97 17.21 32.49
N GLU A 70 -20.12 17.21 31.17
CA GLU A 70 -19.19 17.83 30.21
C GLU A 70 -19.33 19.37 30.16
N GLY A 71 -20.36 19.91 30.78
CA GLY A 71 -20.54 21.34 31.00
C GLY A 71 -21.22 22.13 29.87
N TYR A 72 -21.81 21.46 28.89
CA TYR A 72 -22.64 22.07 27.86
C TYR A 72 -24.01 22.50 28.38
N LEU A 73 -24.54 21.77 29.36
CA LEU A 73 -25.86 22.01 29.94
C LEU A 73 -25.76 22.26 31.46
N GLU A 74 -26.77 22.90 32.00
CA GLU A 74 -26.96 23.08 33.44
C GLU A 74 -28.38 22.66 33.86
N SER A 75 -28.49 21.97 35.00
CA SER A 75 -29.78 21.61 35.59
C SER A 75 -30.19 22.66 36.62
N LYS A 76 -31.36 23.29 36.44
CA LYS A 76 -31.95 24.22 37.41
C LYS A 76 -33.10 23.54 38.13
N GLU A 77 -33.02 23.49 39.46
CA GLU A 77 -33.99 22.82 40.31
C GLU A 77 -35.42 23.32 40.02
N ARG A 78 -36.34 22.38 39.74
CA ARG A 78 -37.77 22.64 39.39
C ARG A 78 -38.01 23.50 38.14
N SER A 79 -36.95 23.89 37.42
CA SER A 79 -37.05 24.76 36.25
C SER A 79 -36.72 24.04 34.94
N GLY A 80 -35.86 23.03 34.97
CA GLY A 80 -35.51 22.21 33.81
C GLY A 80 -34.01 22.28 33.45
N ILE A 81 -33.67 21.85 32.24
CA ILE A 81 -32.28 21.83 31.75
C ILE A 81 -32.10 23.00 30.79
N TYR A 82 -30.99 23.71 30.93
CA TYR A 82 -30.65 24.91 30.17
C TYR A 82 -29.29 24.75 29.51
N VAL A 83 -29.09 25.39 28.35
CA VAL A 83 -27.75 25.58 27.79
C VAL A 83 -26.99 26.53 28.69
N ARG A 84 -25.76 26.17 29.08
CA ARG A 84 -24.99 27.00 30.01
C ARG A 84 -24.69 28.38 29.39
N ALA A 85 -24.85 29.43 30.17
CA ALA A 85 -24.82 30.82 29.70
C ALA A 85 -23.41 31.34 29.38
N ASP A 86 -22.37 30.71 29.94
CA ASP A 86 -20.96 31.11 29.88
C ASP A 86 -20.15 30.32 28.84
N LEU A 87 -20.79 29.50 27.98
CA LEU A 87 -20.10 28.64 27.01
C LEU A 87 -19.19 29.40 26.04
N TYR A 88 -19.51 30.66 25.75
CA TYR A 88 -18.76 31.51 24.83
C TYR A 88 -18.22 32.79 25.47
N ASP A 89 -18.46 33.02 26.76
CA ASP A 89 -18.14 34.27 27.44
C ASP A 89 -16.94 34.12 28.38
N GLN A 90 -15.75 34.04 27.77
CA GLN A 90 -14.54 34.63 28.34
C GLN A 90 -13.71 35.47 27.36
N HIS A 91 -14.05 35.59 26.07
CA HIS A 91 -13.25 36.43 25.15
C HIS A 91 -13.99 37.18 24.05
N ALA A 92 -15.31 37.30 24.09
CA ALA A 92 -15.98 38.23 23.19
C ALA A 92 -17.31 38.68 23.77
N LEU A 93 -17.37 39.95 24.16
CA LEU A 93 -18.50 40.90 24.06
C LEU A 93 -18.69 41.72 25.34
N GLU A 94 -17.95 42.83 25.45
CA GLU A 94 -18.57 44.03 26.04
C GLU A 94 -19.31 44.78 24.93
N PRO A 95 -20.63 45.01 25.06
CA PRO A 95 -21.39 45.82 24.12
C PRO A 95 -21.29 47.30 24.55
N HIS A 96 -20.31 48.02 24.04
CA HIS A 96 -20.41 49.48 24.02
C HIS A 96 -21.35 49.90 22.90
N GLY A 97 -22.52 50.39 23.31
CA GLY A 97 -23.55 50.92 22.44
C GLY A 97 -23.10 52.22 21.78
N GLU A 98 -22.45 52.09 20.63
CA GLU A 98 -22.66 53.00 19.51
C GLU A 98 -23.33 52.20 18.41
N GLN A 99 -24.49 52.68 17.94
CA GLN A 99 -25.16 52.14 16.78
C GLN A 99 -24.23 52.30 15.57
N LEU A 100 -23.41 51.29 15.31
CA LEU A 100 -22.81 51.07 14.00
C LEU A 100 -23.97 50.81 13.04
N GLN A 101 -24.45 51.90 12.42
CA GLN A 101 -25.15 51.84 11.16
C GLN A 101 -24.31 50.94 10.26
N THR A 102 -24.81 49.75 9.93
CA THR A 102 -24.29 48.97 8.82
C THR A 102 -24.33 49.87 7.60
N PRO A 103 -23.18 50.34 7.07
CA PRO A 103 -23.20 51.01 5.79
C PRO A 103 -23.71 49.98 4.80
N SER A 104 -24.72 50.33 4.00
CA SER A 104 -24.98 49.63 2.76
C SER A 104 -23.66 49.55 2.01
N GLU A 105 -23.07 48.35 1.97
CA GLU A 105 -21.77 48.14 1.35
C GLU A 105 -21.85 48.63 -0.11
N PRO A 106 -20.89 49.47 -0.55
CA PRO A 106 -20.63 49.58 -1.97
C PRO A 106 -20.26 48.18 -2.48
N GLU A 107 -20.56 47.88 -3.75
CA GLU A 107 -19.95 46.76 -4.51
C GLU A 107 -18.43 46.97 -4.65
N GLN A 108 -17.71 47.09 -3.54
CA GLN A 108 -16.29 46.87 -3.48
C GLN A 108 -16.14 45.36 -3.60
N GLN A 109 -15.73 44.94 -4.81
CA GLN A 109 -15.05 43.66 -5.02
C GLN A 109 -14.19 43.42 -3.79
N ALA A 110 -14.61 42.50 -2.91
CA ALA A 110 -13.74 41.99 -1.88
C ALA A 110 -12.52 41.50 -2.65
N GLN A 111 -11.40 42.20 -2.49
CA GLN A 111 -10.12 41.69 -2.97
C GLN A 111 -9.87 40.45 -2.12
N GLU A 112 -10.44 39.32 -2.55
CA GLU A 112 -10.09 38.01 -2.05
C GLU A 112 -8.57 37.97 -2.08
N ASN A 113 -7.97 37.79 -0.90
CA ASN A 113 -6.53 37.70 -0.79
C ASN A 113 -6.07 36.60 -1.75
N ASP A 114 -5.37 37.00 -2.82
CA ASP A 114 -4.86 36.07 -3.81
C ASP A 114 -3.70 35.27 -3.20
N TRP A 115 -4.06 34.20 -2.48
CA TRP A 115 -3.11 33.28 -1.86
C TRP A 115 -2.18 32.66 -2.90
N GLN A 116 -2.59 32.54 -4.17
CA GLN A 116 -1.71 32.00 -5.21
C GLN A 116 -0.48 32.90 -5.46
N ARG A 117 -0.61 34.21 -5.24
CA ARG A 117 0.53 35.15 -5.30
C ARG A 117 1.41 35.13 -4.05
N ARG A 118 0.83 34.78 -2.89
CA ARG A 118 1.52 34.83 -1.59
C ARG A 118 2.27 33.54 -1.26
N LEU A 119 1.80 32.40 -1.79
CA LEU A 119 2.42 31.11 -1.56
C LEU A 119 3.67 30.95 -2.41
N ASN A 120 4.71 30.35 -1.83
CA ASN A 120 5.86 29.89 -2.60
C ASN A 120 5.37 28.92 -3.68
N LYS A 121 5.87 29.09 -4.91
CA LYS A 121 5.57 28.19 -6.02
C LYS A 121 6.31 26.87 -5.81
N LEU A 122 5.75 26.00 -4.96
CA LEU A 122 6.21 24.62 -4.79
C LEU A 122 5.71 23.80 -5.98
N ARG A 123 6.63 23.28 -6.79
CA ARG A 123 6.29 22.28 -7.81
C ARG A 123 6.29 20.92 -7.13
N LEU A 124 5.12 20.51 -6.65
CA LEU A 124 4.88 19.16 -6.14
C LEU A 124 4.09 18.42 -7.21
N ASP A 125 4.66 17.33 -7.76
CA ASP A 125 3.82 16.44 -8.56
C ASP A 125 2.72 15.89 -7.65
N HIS A 126 1.50 15.88 -8.15
CA HIS A 126 0.35 15.40 -7.39
C HIS A 126 0.51 13.90 -7.11
N LEU A 127 0.85 13.56 -5.87
CA LEU A 127 0.97 12.19 -5.39
C LEU A 127 -0.34 11.62 -4.84
N ALA A 128 -1.48 12.25 -5.14
CA ALA A 128 -2.72 11.67 -4.65
C ALA A 128 -2.88 10.23 -5.12
N PRO A 129 -3.52 9.39 -4.31
CA PRO A 129 -3.73 8.01 -4.69
C PRO A 129 -4.47 7.94 -6.03
N PRO A 130 -4.08 7.02 -6.92
CA PRO A 130 -4.71 6.90 -8.24
C PRO A 130 -6.10 6.25 -8.19
N TYR A 131 -6.72 6.19 -7.01
CA TYR A 131 -8.01 5.55 -6.76
C TYR A 131 -8.93 6.48 -5.94
N PRO A 132 -10.26 6.31 -6.06
CA PRO A 132 -11.21 7.20 -5.43
C PRO A 132 -11.27 7.01 -3.90
N PRO A 133 -11.73 8.03 -3.13
CA PRO A 133 -11.83 7.95 -1.66
C PRO A 133 -12.71 6.82 -1.14
N ASN A 134 -13.70 6.39 -1.93
CA ASN A 134 -14.63 5.31 -1.60
C ASN A 134 -14.17 3.94 -2.13
N TRP A 135 -12.86 3.74 -2.33
CA TRP A 135 -12.30 2.50 -2.90
C TRP A 135 -12.78 1.21 -2.22
N GLN A 136 -13.12 1.24 -0.92
CA GLN A 136 -13.63 0.07 -0.18
C GLN A 136 -14.98 -0.45 -0.71
N GLN A 137 -15.71 0.37 -1.47
CA GLN A 137 -17.00 -0.01 -2.06
C GLN A 137 -16.83 -0.80 -3.37
N PHE A 138 -15.62 -0.84 -3.92
CA PHE A 138 -15.34 -1.56 -5.15
C PHE A 138 -15.16 -3.06 -4.84
N PRO A 139 -15.78 -3.95 -5.63
CA PRO A 139 -15.68 -5.40 -5.40
C PRO A 139 -14.27 -5.96 -5.64
N TYR A 140 -13.47 -5.31 -6.50
CA TYR A 140 -12.14 -5.78 -6.90
C TYR A 140 -11.06 -4.68 -6.75
N PRO A 141 -10.69 -4.29 -5.51
CA PRO A 141 -9.72 -3.22 -5.27
C PRO A 141 -8.27 -3.74 -5.33
N PHE A 142 -7.71 -3.92 -6.54
CA PHE A 142 -6.30 -4.31 -6.74
C PHE A 142 -5.33 -3.14 -6.56
N ILE A 143 -5.35 -2.52 -5.39
CA ILE A 143 -4.53 -1.36 -5.03
C ILE A 143 -3.55 -1.71 -3.91
N ASP A 144 -2.36 -1.12 -3.94
CA ASP A 144 -1.34 -1.31 -2.91
C ASP A 144 -1.48 -0.32 -1.74
N GLY A 145 -0.91 -0.71 -0.60
CA GLY A 145 -0.65 0.15 0.55
C GLY A 145 -1.91 0.49 1.34
N GLN A 146 -3.04 -0.12 0.98
CA GLN A 146 -4.28 -0.03 1.71
C GLN A 146 -4.38 -1.12 2.76
N PHE A 147 -4.89 -0.72 3.91
CA PHE A 147 -4.97 -1.53 5.10
C PHE A 147 -6.25 -2.37 5.09
N ASP A 148 -6.12 -3.66 5.36
CA ASP A 148 -7.24 -4.55 5.66
C ASP A 148 -7.58 -4.50 7.16
N PRO A 149 -8.73 -3.93 7.55
CA PRO A 149 -9.11 -3.79 8.95
C PRO A 149 -9.27 -5.12 9.68
N SER A 150 -9.56 -6.21 8.97
CA SER A 150 -9.75 -7.55 9.56
C SER A 150 -8.45 -8.18 10.06
N LEU A 151 -7.31 -7.70 9.55
CA LEU A 151 -5.99 -8.21 9.91
C LEU A 151 -5.39 -7.49 11.12
N PHE A 152 -5.95 -6.34 11.51
CA PHE A 152 -5.40 -5.57 12.63
C PHE A 152 -5.59 -6.27 13.97
N PRO A 153 -4.53 -6.33 14.80
CA PRO A 153 -4.56 -6.99 16.10
C PRO A 153 -5.20 -6.08 17.17
N VAL A 154 -6.51 -5.78 17.02
CA VAL A 154 -7.24 -4.83 17.86
C VAL A 154 -7.11 -5.13 19.35
N GLN A 155 -7.21 -6.41 19.73
CA GLN A 155 -7.18 -6.82 21.15
C GLN A 155 -5.80 -6.61 21.77
N GLN A 156 -4.74 -7.05 21.08
CA GLN A 156 -3.35 -6.91 21.49
C GLN A 156 -2.94 -5.43 21.54
N TRP A 157 -3.33 -4.66 20.53
CA TRP A 157 -3.07 -3.21 20.52
C TRP A 157 -3.79 -2.49 21.67
N ARG A 158 -5.03 -2.87 21.94
CA ARG A 158 -5.81 -2.35 23.08
C ARG A 158 -5.17 -2.70 24.42
N GLU A 159 -4.64 -3.91 24.57
CA GLU A 159 -3.92 -4.32 25.77
C GLU A 159 -2.65 -3.48 25.99
N CYS A 160 -1.81 -3.35 24.95
CA CYS A 160 -0.62 -2.50 25.02
C CYS A 160 -0.97 -1.04 25.30
N SER A 161 -2.07 -0.55 24.73
CA SER A 161 -2.59 0.79 25.02
C SER A 161 -2.96 0.93 26.50
N LYS A 162 -3.68 -0.03 27.08
CA LYS A 162 -4.01 -0.01 28.52
C LYS A 162 -2.77 -0.06 29.39
N LEU A 163 -1.81 -0.92 29.08
CA LEU A 163 -0.54 -1.02 29.81
C LEU A 163 0.26 0.28 29.77
N SER A 164 0.30 0.95 28.61
CA SER A 164 0.96 2.26 28.48
C SER A 164 0.32 3.34 29.36
N LEU A 165 -0.94 3.18 29.76
CA LEU A 165 -1.67 4.11 30.62
C LEU A 165 -1.51 3.81 32.11
N ASN A 166 -0.70 2.82 32.50
CA ASN A 166 -0.37 2.59 33.90
C ASN A 166 0.44 3.77 34.46
N VAL A 167 0.24 4.11 35.74
CA VAL A 167 0.87 5.29 36.38
C VAL A 167 2.40 5.30 36.23
N SER A 168 3.06 4.15 36.30
CA SER A 168 4.52 4.03 36.08
C SER A 168 4.92 4.35 34.65
N GLU A 169 4.14 3.91 33.66
CA GLU A 169 4.40 4.15 32.25
C GLU A 169 4.12 5.61 31.86
N ILE A 170 3.04 6.18 32.38
CA ILE A 170 2.72 7.61 32.18
C ILE A 170 3.90 8.47 32.62
N LYS A 171 4.54 8.18 33.75
CA LYS A 171 5.73 8.91 34.20
C LYS A 171 6.88 8.86 33.19
N ASN A 172 7.00 7.78 32.42
CA ASN A 172 8.07 7.61 31.43
C ASN A 172 7.79 8.38 30.14
N TRP A 173 6.58 8.26 29.57
CA TRP A 173 6.28 8.87 28.26
C TRP A 173 5.69 10.28 28.36
N ALA A 174 5.11 10.67 29.50
CA ALA A 174 4.55 12.02 29.68
C ALA A 174 5.60 13.05 30.12
N SER A 175 6.76 12.62 30.61
CA SER A 175 7.88 13.53 30.85
C SER A 175 8.44 14.07 29.54
N ASP A 176 8.84 15.34 29.52
CA ASP A 176 9.61 15.89 28.40
C ASP A 176 10.98 15.21 28.36
N SER A 177 11.08 14.16 27.56
CA SER A 177 12.34 13.46 27.25
C SER A 177 13.28 14.31 26.38
N GLY A 178 12.89 15.55 26.08
CA GLY A 178 13.60 16.47 25.21
C GLY A 178 13.51 15.99 23.75
N HIS A 179 14.56 15.31 23.32
CA HIS A 179 14.73 14.88 21.93
C HIS A 179 14.90 13.36 21.79
N ASP A 180 14.91 12.64 22.91
CA ASP A 180 15.17 11.20 22.93
C ASP A 180 13.93 10.41 22.49
N ASP A 181 14.17 9.23 21.93
CA ASP A 181 13.10 8.30 21.58
C ASP A 181 12.81 7.35 22.74
N ASP A 182 11.66 6.68 22.67
CA ASP A 182 11.29 5.72 23.70
C ASP A 182 12.34 4.58 23.79
N THR A 183 12.88 4.37 24.99
CA THR A 183 13.97 3.42 25.19
C THR A 183 13.51 1.98 25.01
N LEU A 184 12.27 1.64 25.39
CA LEU A 184 11.74 0.30 25.17
C LEU A 184 11.60 0.04 23.67
N LEU A 185 10.98 0.95 22.92
CA LEU A 185 10.84 0.81 21.48
C LEU A 185 12.19 0.66 20.78
N THR A 186 13.16 1.52 21.12
CA THR A 186 14.49 1.48 20.51
C THR A 186 15.20 0.14 20.79
N GLU A 187 15.09 -0.37 22.02
CA GLU A 187 15.67 -1.66 22.40
C GLU A 187 15.02 -2.83 21.68
N GLU A 188 13.69 -2.82 21.54
CA GLU A 188 12.94 -3.87 20.86
C GLU A 188 13.18 -3.85 19.35
N ILE A 189 13.35 -2.66 18.73
CA ILE A 189 13.83 -2.54 17.35
C ILE A 189 15.20 -3.20 17.22
N ARG A 190 16.14 -2.84 18.10
CA ARG A 190 17.52 -3.32 18.08
C ARG A 190 17.63 -4.83 18.25
N THR A 191 16.82 -5.42 19.12
CA THR A 191 16.96 -6.83 19.54
C THR A 191 16.01 -7.79 18.83
N LYS A 192 14.87 -7.32 18.29
CA LYS A 192 13.87 -8.20 17.66
C LYS A 192 13.58 -7.89 16.20
N VAL A 193 13.66 -6.63 15.79
CA VAL A 193 13.33 -6.22 14.41
C VAL A 193 14.56 -6.30 13.52
N LEU A 194 15.64 -5.58 13.86
CA LEU A 194 16.86 -5.50 13.05
C LEU A 194 17.56 -6.85 12.79
N PRO A 195 17.65 -7.79 13.75
CA PRO A 195 18.33 -9.06 13.52
C PRO A 195 17.70 -9.91 12.41
N ARG A 196 16.41 -9.73 12.11
CA ARG A 196 15.73 -10.40 10.98
C ARG A 196 16.26 -9.99 9.62
N ARG A 197 16.88 -8.82 9.56
CA ARG A 197 17.51 -8.25 8.36
C ARG A 197 19.02 -8.41 8.37
N GLY A 198 19.57 -9.10 9.38
CA GLY A 198 21.02 -9.23 9.60
C GLY A 198 21.68 -7.96 10.13
N ILE A 199 20.89 -6.97 10.58
CA ILE A 199 21.42 -5.68 11.01
C ILE A 199 21.72 -5.72 12.52
N TYR A 200 22.94 -5.31 12.86
CA TYR A 200 23.35 -5.03 14.24
C TYR A 200 23.61 -3.53 14.37
N ALA A 201 23.02 -2.90 15.38
CA ALA A 201 23.13 -1.47 15.61
C ALA A 201 23.22 -1.17 17.11
N ASN A 202 23.96 -0.11 17.45
CA ASN A 202 23.97 0.46 18.79
C ASN A 202 22.73 1.36 19.01
N LYS A 203 22.43 1.68 20.27
CA LYS A 203 21.26 2.49 20.62
C LYS A 203 21.29 3.88 19.97
N ASP A 204 22.48 4.47 19.87
CA ASP A 204 22.75 5.79 19.27
C ASP A 204 22.79 5.77 17.74
N GLU A 205 22.66 4.60 17.12
CA GLU A 205 22.59 4.41 15.67
C GLU A 205 21.14 4.30 15.17
N ILE A 206 20.15 4.44 16.05
CA ILE A 206 18.72 4.32 15.71
C ILE A 206 18.00 5.66 15.96
N LEU A 207 17.19 6.10 14.99
CA LEU A 207 16.26 7.21 15.15
C LEU A 207 14.84 6.78 14.80
N VAL A 208 13.88 7.00 15.71
CA VAL A 208 12.46 6.77 15.42
C VAL A 208 11.92 7.93 14.56
N THR A 209 11.15 7.63 13.53
CA THR A 209 10.63 8.59 12.56
C THR A 209 9.11 8.50 12.44
N LEU A 210 8.51 9.49 11.78
CA LEU A 210 7.08 9.50 11.46
C LEU A 210 6.86 8.73 10.15
N GLY A 211 7.21 7.44 10.17
CA GLY A 211 7.34 6.58 8.99
C GLY A 211 8.54 6.91 8.10
N SER A 212 8.77 6.09 7.06
CA SER A 212 9.94 6.19 6.17
C SER A 212 10.08 7.55 5.50
N GLN A 213 9.00 8.15 5.00
CA GLN A 213 9.03 9.46 4.34
C GLN A 213 9.57 10.58 5.23
N HIS A 214 9.35 10.53 6.55
CA HIS A 214 9.96 11.49 7.48
C HIS A 214 11.47 11.23 7.61
N GLY A 215 11.89 9.97 7.66
CA GLY A 215 13.32 9.60 7.60
C GLY A 215 13.99 10.13 6.33
N LEU A 216 13.39 9.87 5.16
CA LEU A 216 13.89 10.36 3.87
C LEU A 216 13.96 11.89 3.82
N TYR A 217 12.96 12.59 4.37
CA TYR A 217 13.01 14.05 4.48
C TYR A 217 14.24 14.51 5.28
N LEU A 218 14.51 13.91 6.45
CA LEU A 218 15.67 14.27 7.27
C LEU A 218 16.98 14.00 6.53
N LEU A 219 17.09 12.84 5.88
CA LEU A 219 18.29 12.44 5.13
C LEU A 219 18.55 13.38 3.95
N THR A 220 17.53 13.70 3.15
CA THR A 220 17.71 14.61 2.01
C THR A 220 18.12 16.00 2.45
N ARG A 221 17.63 16.50 3.57
CA ARG A 221 18.06 17.80 4.14
C ARG A 221 19.49 17.80 4.67
N LEU A 222 20.04 16.64 5.06
CA LEU A 222 21.40 16.52 5.59
C LEU A 222 22.43 16.19 4.52
N LEU A 223 22.04 15.43 3.50
CA LEU A 223 22.97 14.85 2.52
C LEU A 223 22.88 15.53 1.15
N LEU A 224 21.71 16.07 0.77
CA LEU A 224 21.48 16.60 -0.57
C LEU A 224 21.56 18.12 -0.60
N ASN A 225 22.19 18.62 -1.65
CA ASN A 225 22.25 20.02 -2.04
C ASN A 225 22.51 20.10 -3.55
N ASN A 226 22.67 21.30 -4.09
CA ASN A 226 22.89 21.53 -5.52
C ASN A 226 24.23 21.01 -6.10
N GLN A 227 25.09 20.42 -5.28
CA GLN A 227 26.36 19.80 -5.66
C GLN A 227 26.35 18.28 -5.44
N THR A 228 25.35 17.73 -4.74
CA THR A 228 25.25 16.29 -4.46
C THR A 228 24.52 15.58 -5.60
N LEU A 229 25.18 14.70 -6.34
CA LEU A 229 24.53 13.81 -7.30
C LEU A 229 23.83 12.67 -6.58
N VAL A 230 22.50 12.63 -6.71
CA VAL A 230 21.70 11.50 -6.24
C VAL A 230 21.33 10.59 -7.41
N THR A 231 21.66 9.31 -7.29
CA THR A 231 21.25 8.26 -8.23
C THR A 231 20.04 7.52 -7.65
N ILE A 232 18.98 7.40 -8.45
CA ILE A 232 17.70 6.82 -8.03
C ILE A 232 17.25 5.81 -9.10
N GLU A 233 16.63 4.71 -8.65
CA GLU A 233 15.94 3.73 -9.49
C GLU A 233 14.92 4.38 -10.46
N GLU A 234 14.83 3.86 -11.68
CA GLU A 234 13.87 4.25 -12.71
C GLU A 234 13.23 3.00 -13.37
N PRO A 235 11.91 2.78 -13.23
CA PRO A 235 10.98 3.55 -12.42
C PRO A 235 11.28 3.43 -10.92
N GLY A 236 11.01 4.49 -10.16
CA GLY A 236 11.36 4.56 -8.73
C GLY A 236 10.34 5.29 -7.87
N TYR A 237 10.59 5.30 -6.56
CA TYR A 237 9.72 5.96 -5.60
C TYR A 237 9.62 7.48 -5.84
N PRO A 238 8.42 8.05 -6.09
CA PRO A 238 8.30 9.47 -6.41
C PRO A 238 8.68 10.40 -5.26
N GLY A 239 8.52 9.93 -4.01
CA GLY A 239 8.77 10.73 -2.81
C GLY A 239 10.22 11.16 -2.69
N ILE A 240 11.19 10.26 -2.94
CA ILE A 240 12.61 10.61 -2.89
C ILE A 240 13.00 11.56 -4.04
N ARG A 241 12.44 11.35 -5.24
CA ARG A 241 12.67 12.24 -6.39
C ARG A 241 12.20 13.66 -6.10
N GLN A 242 11.02 13.83 -5.49
CA GLN A 242 10.53 15.15 -5.09
C GLN A 242 11.39 15.80 -4.02
N LEU A 243 11.85 15.04 -3.02
CA LEU A 243 12.74 15.55 -1.98
C LEU A 243 14.09 16.01 -2.56
N ALA A 244 14.66 15.25 -3.50
CA ALA A 244 15.87 15.63 -4.21
C ALA A 244 15.69 16.90 -5.05
N GLN A 245 14.56 17.02 -5.77
CA GLN A 245 14.20 18.24 -6.51
C GLN A 245 14.07 19.46 -5.60
N GLN A 246 13.47 19.29 -4.41
CA GLN A 246 13.38 20.36 -3.40
C GLN A 246 14.73 20.76 -2.80
N ALA A 247 15.68 19.82 -2.73
CA ALA A 247 17.06 20.09 -2.36
C ALA A 247 17.88 20.71 -3.51
N TYR A 248 17.30 20.84 -4.70
CA TYR A 248 17.97 21.24 -5.95
C TYR A 248 19.14 20.33 -6.34
N SER A 249 19.16 19.08 -5.87
CA SER A 249 20.17 18.09 -6.23
C SER A 249 20.10 17.74 -7.71
N PRO A 250 21.23 17.60 -8.43
CA PRO A 250 21.24 16.86 -9.68
C PRO A 250 20.80 15.40 -9.44
N ILE A 251 19.93 14.89 -10.30
CA ILE A 251 19.36 13.54 -10.21
C ILE A 251 19.80 12.74 -11.42
N HIS A 252 20.40 11.58 -11.18
CA HIS A 252 20.61 10.55 -12.18
C HIS A 252 19.59 9.43 -12.01
N LEU A 253 18.99 9.01 -13.11
CA LEU A 253 17.98 7.94 -13.15
C LEU A 253 18.65 6.69 -13.72
N ALA A 254 18.70 5.62 -12.92
CA ALA A 254 19.30 4.34 -13.32
C ALA A 254 18.19 3.30 -13.48
N GLU A 255 18.19 2.62 -14.63
CA GLU A 255 17.16 1.65 -14.97
C GLU A 255 17.17 0.43 -14.03
N VAL A 256 15.99 -0.16 -13.89
CA VAL A 256 15.74 -1.39 -13.13
C VAL A 256 15.44 -2.54 -14.09
N ASP A 257 16.13 -3.67 -13.91
CA ASP A 257 15.88 -4.92 -14.62
C ASP A 257 15.32 -6.02 -13.70
N GLU A 258 15.43 -7.29 -14.12
CA GLU A 258 14.95 -8.44 -13.34
C GLU A 258 15.71 -8.70 -12.03
N ASP A 259 16.87 -8.07 -11.82
CA ASP A 259 17.69 -8.21 -10.62
C ASP A 259 17.78 -6.89 -9.81
N GLY A 260 17.03 -5.85 -10.19
CA GLY A 260 17.01 -4.54 -9.51
C GLY A 260 17.69 -3.44 -10.32
N ILE A 261 18.19 -2.40 -9.64
CA ILE A 261 18.93 -1.30 -10.29
C ILE A 261 20.17 -1.82 -11.02
N ILE A 262 20.43 -1.37 -12.25
CA ILE A 262 21.58 -1.83 -13.03
C ILE A 262 22.88 -1.12 -12.55
N PRO A 263 23.91 -1.81 -12.03
CA PRO A 263 25.05 -1.16 -11.38
C PRO A 263 25.94 -0.42 -12.37
N SER A 264 26.05 -0.93 -13.60
CA SER A 264 26.78 -0.25 -14.66
C SER A 264 26.15 1.08 -15.08
N GLN A 265 24.90 1.34 -14.69
CA GLN A 265 24.25 2.63 -14.88
C GLN A 265 24.44 3.58 -13.69
N ILE A 266 25.09 3.16 -12.60
CA ILE A 266 25.44 4.03 -11.47
C ILE A 266 26.73 4.79 -11.83
N PRO A 267 26.70 6.13 -11.97
CA PRO A 267 27.88 6.90 -12.32
C PRO A 267 28.92 6.88 -11.19
N ALA A 268 30.20 6.82 -11.53
CA ALA A 268 31.32 6.83 -10.56
C ALA A 268 31.44 8.12 -9.73
N HIS A 269 30.68 9.18 -10.06
CA HIS A 269 30.61 10.43 -9.29
C HIS A 269 29.25 10.58 -8.59
N THR A 270 28.51 9.48 -8.39
CA THR A 270 27.35 9.45 -7.50
C THR A 270 27.82 9.79 -6.09
N ASP A 271 27.09 10.64 -5.37
CA ASP A 271 27.36 10.89 -3.94
C ASP A 271 26.39 10.08 -3.05
N VAL A 272 25.14 9.94 -3.49
CA VAL A 272 24.08 9.23 -2.79
C VAL A 272 23.31 8.32 -3.74
N LEU A 273 23.20 7.04 -3.42
CA LEU A 273 22.38 6.07 -4.12
C LEU A 273 21.12 5.76 -3.30
N TYR A 274 19.93 5.82 -3.91
CA TYR A 274 18.68 5.35 -3.29
C TYR A 274 18.21 4.05 -3.94
N VAL A 275 17.95 3.03 -3.13
CA VAL A 275 17.52 1.70 -3.58
C VAL A 275 16.43 1.09 -2.70
N THR A 276 15.61 0.22 -3.29
CA THR A 276 14.55 -0.55 -2.62
C THR A 276 14.75 -2.06 -2.82
N PRO A 277 15.81 -2.66 -2.24
CA PRO A 277 16.34 -3.95 -2.71
C PRO A 277 15.47 -5.16 -2.35
N SER A 278 14.67 -5.11 -1.29
CA SER A 278 13.82 -6.25 -0.89
C SER A 278 12.64 -6.44 -1.83
N HIS A 279 11.92 -5.36 -2.11
CA HIS A 279 10.84 -5.30 -3.09
C HIS A 279 10.91 -3.94 -3.76
N GLN A 280 11.34 -3.92 -5.02
CA GLN A 280 11.60 -2.70 -5.74
C GLN A 280 10.31 -1.89 -5.92
N MET A 281 10.31 -0.60 -5.57
CA MET A 281 9.16 0.27 -5.81
C MET A 281 9.26 0.91 -7.20
N PRO A 282 8.42 0.56 -8.19
CA PRO A 282 7.11 -0.11 -8.07
C PRO A 282 7.02 -1.54 -8.61
N THR A 283 8.09 -2.13 -9.13
CA THR A 283 8.04 -3.39 -9.89
C THR A 283 7.94 -4.64 -9.00
N ALA A 284 8.16 -4.48 -7.70
CA ALA A 284 8.30 -5.51 -6.67
C ALA A 284 9.51 -6.45 -6.85
N VAL A 285 10.34 -6.28 -7.90
CA VAL A 285 11.54 -7.10 -8.14
C VAL A 285 12.40 -7.18 -6.88
N THR A 286 12.89 -8.38 -6.57
CA THR A 286 13.77 -8.60 -5.43
C THR A 286 15.22 -8.69 -5.89
N MET A 287 16.04 -7.77 -5.38
CA MET A 287 17.46 -7.72 -5.70
C MET A 287 18.22 -8.91 -5.08
N PRO A 288 18.91 -9.75 -5.87
CA PRO A 288 19.62 -10.92 -5.39
C PRO A 288 20.92 -10.55 -4.66
N MET A 289 21.44 -11.48 -3.86
CA MET A 289 22.65 -11.25 -3.04
C MET A 289 23.87 -10.81 -3.83
N ALA A 290 24.16 -11.43 -4.98
CA ALA A 290 25.31 -11.06 -5.81
C ALA A 290 25.25 -9.58 -6.25
N HIS A 291 24.04 -9.09 -6.48
CA HIS A 291 23.80 -7.71 -6.90
C HIS A 291 23.96 -6.73 -5.73
N ARG A 292 23.47 -7.11 -4.54
CA ARG A 292 23.70 -6.36 -3.28
C ARG A 292 25.20 -6.23 -2.97
N GLU A 293 25.96 -7.32 -3.14
CA GLU A 293 27.41 -7.35 -2.96
C GLU A 293 28.14 -6.45 -3.97
N GLN A 294 27.69 -6.44 -5.23
CA GLN A 294 28.25 -5.56 -6.25
C GLN A 294 28.03 -4.07 -5.92
N ILE A 295 26.81 -3.69 -5.51
CA ILE A 295 26.47 -2.30 -5.19
C ILE A 295 27.27 -1.80 -3.99
N ILE A 296 27.38 -2.60 -2.91
CA ILE A 296 28.16 -2.17 -1.74
C ILE A 296 29.66 -2.10 -2.02
N GLN A 297 30.18 -2.97 -2.88
CA GLN A 297 31.57 -2.87 -3.32
C GLN A 297 31.79 -1.61 -4.16
N GLN A 298 30.89 -1.31 -5.10
CA GLN A 298 30.96 -0.09 -5.89
C GLN A 298 30.88 1.17 -5.00
N ALA A 299 30.04 1.16 -3.96
CA ALA A 299 29.97 2.26 -2.99
C ALA A 299 31.28 2.52 -2.24
N ARG A 300 32.09 1.48 -2.02
CA ARG A 300 33.43 1.61 -1.45
C ARG A 300 34.42 2.18 -2.45
N ASP A 301 34.39 1.68 -3.68
CA ASP A 301 35.35 2.02 -4.72
C ASP A 301 35.16 3.46 -5.22
N ASP A 302 33.90 3.88 -5.39
CA ASP A 302 33.50 5.19 -5.92
C ASP A 302 33.15 6.21 -4.81
N ASP A 303 33.28 5.83 -3.54
CA ASP A 303 33.06 6.67 -2.35
C ASP A 303 31.66 7.33 -2.24
N PHE A 304 30.59 6.53 -2.32
CA PHE A 304 29.22 7.03 -2.14
C PHE A 304 28.47 6.40 -0.96
N ILE A 305 27.37 7.04 -0.57
CA ILE A 305 26.45 6.59 0.49
C ILE A 305 25.22 5.91 -0.13
N ILE A 306 24.74 4.85 0.50
CA ILE A 306 23.52 4.15 0.08
C ILE A 306 22.40 4.44 1.06
N ILE A 307 21.25 4.89 0.56
CA ILE A 307 19.98 4.92 1.29
C ILE A 307 19.19 3.68 0.85
N GLU A 308 19.12 2.70 1.74
CA GLU A 308 18.31 1.49 1.59
C GLU A 308 16.94 1.72 2.23
N ASP A 309 15.88 1.85 1.41
CA ASP A 309 14.50 1.98 1.88
C ASP A 309 13.79 0.63 1.84
N ASP A 310 13.68 0.01 3.02
CA ASP A 310 13.16 -1.34 3.20
C ASP A 310 11.73 -1.29 3.79
N TYR A 311 10.80 -0.82 2.96
CA TYR A 311 9.43 -0.47 3.37
C TYR A 311 8.46 -1.67 3.52
N GLU A 312 8.80 -2.82 2.93
CA GLU A 312 7.94 -4.03 2.88
C GLU A 312 8.76 -5.31 3.08
N SER A 313 9.86 -5.20 3.82
CA SER A 313 10.84 -6.27 4.06
C SER A 313 10.27 -7.57 4.62
N GLU A 314 9.08 -7.51 5.21
CA GLU A 314 8.43 -8.60 5.93
C GLU A 314 7.54 -9.47 5.04
N SER A 315 7.20 -9.01 3.83
CA SER A 315 6.25 -9.65 2.91
C SER A 315 6.91 -10.66 1.96
N ASN A 316 7.62 -11.66 2.51
CA ASN A 316 8.25 -12.72 1.70
C ASN A 316 7.39 -13.98 1.77
N PHE A 317 6.92 -14.46 0.61
CA PHE A 317 5.95 -15.57 0.54
C PHE A 317 6.51 -16.83 -0.12
N VAL A 318 7.58 -16.69 -0.92
CA VAL A 318 8.12 -17.77 -1.75
C VAL A 318 9.41 -18.34 -1.19
N ALA A 319 10.31 -17.48 -0.70
CA ALA A 319 11.62 -17.88 -0.22
C ALA A 319 12.02 -17.13 1.06
N GLN A 320 13.13 -17.56 1.67
CA GLN A 320 13.72 -16.80 2.77
C GLN A 320 14.20 -15.43 2.27
N PRO A 321 13.92 -14.34 3.01
CA PRO A 321 14.36 -13.01 2.61
C PRO A 321 15.88 -12.92 2.52
N HIS A 322 16.37 -12.19 1.52
CA HIS A 322 17.76 -11.76 1.51
C HIS A 322 18.04 -10.77 2.66
N PRO A 323 19.21 -10.86 3.32
CA PRO A 323 19.67 -9.84 4.26
C PRO A 323 19.71 -8.45 3.63
N ALA A 324 19.49 -7.41 4.44
CA ALA A 324 19.58 -6.01 4.00
C ALA A 324 21.01 -5.68 3.52
N ILE A 325 21.17 -4.73 2.59
CA ILE A 325 22.49 -4.24 2.17
C ILE A 325 23.24 -3.69 3.40
N LYS A 326 22.52 -3.03 4.34
CA LYS A 326 23.07 -2.57 5.62
C LYS A 326 23.76 -3.66 6.44
N SER A 327 23.35 -4.92 6.31
CA SER A 327 23.98 -6.05 7.02
C SER A 327 25.37 -6.39 6.48
N LEU A 328 25.66 -6.01 5.22
CA LEU A 328 26.95 -6.22 4.56
C LEU A 328 27.92 -5.05 4.81
N ASP A 329 27.42 -3.96 5.38
CA ASP A 329 28.14 -2.71 5.57
C ASP A 329 29.07 -2.75 6.77
N THR A 330 30.37 -2.68 6.48
CA THR A 330 31.45 -2.61 7.46
C THR A 330 32.00 -1.20 7.65
N ASP A 331 31.69 -0.28 6.72
CA ASP A 331 32.36 1.01 6.60
C ASP A 331 31.45 2.19 6.99
N GLY A 332 30.19 1.90 7.33
CA GLY A 332 29.20 2.89 7.74
C GLY A 332 28.61 3.67 6.56
N ARG A 333 28.59 3.08 5.36
CA ARG A 333 28.13 3.74 4.11
C ARG A 333 26.65 3.56 3.84
N VAL A 334 26.00 2.63 4.53
CA VAL A 334 24.59 2.30 4.26
C VAL A 334 23.71 2.85 5.36
N ILE A 335 22.70 3.60 4.95
CA ILE A 335 21.64 4.14 5.79
C ILE A 335 20.38 3.32 5.53
N TYR A 336 19.92 2.60 6.54
CA TYR A 336 18.73 1.77 6.45
C TYR A 336 17.50 2.54 6.93
N VAL A 337 16.44 2.57 6.13
CA VAL A 337 15.16 3.22 6.46
C VAL A 337 14.06 2.17 6.40
N SER A 338 13.19 2.13 7.40
CA SER A 338 12.06 1.19 7.41
C SER A 338 10.85 1.74 8.17
N SER A 339 9.75 0.99 8.16
CA SER A 339 8.43 1.44 8.61
C SER A 339 7.58 0.30 9.16
N PHE A 340 6.87 0.55 10.26
CA PHE A 340 5.86 -0.39 10.77
C PHE A 340 4.49 -0.22 10.06
N SER A 341 4.40 0.75 9.15
CA SER A 341 3.12 1.21 8.59
C SER A 341 2.45 0.18 7.68
N LYS A 342 3.21 -0.71 7.04
CA LYS A 342 2.70 -1.78 6.17
C LYS A 342 2.23 -3.02 6.94
N VAL A 343 2.82 -3.30 8.10
CA VAL A 343 2.46 -4.46 8.94
C VAL A 343 1.25 -4.18 9.82
N LEU A 344 1.17 -2.97 10.39
CA LEU A 344 0.13 -2.63 11.35
C LEU A 344 -0.96 -1.76 10.73
N ALA A 345 -0.68 -0.48 10.51
CA ALA A 345 -1.62 0.43 9.86
C ALA A 345 -0.90 1.70 9.41
N PRO A 346 -1.23 2.26 8.22
CA PRO A 346 -0.67 3.52 7.75
C PRO A 346 -0.88 4.67 8.74
N GLY A 347 -2.00 4.68 9.46
CA GLY A 347 -2.35 5.71 10.44
C GLY A 347 -1.45 5.76 11.68
N LEU A 348 -0.69 4.71 11.99
CA LEU A 348 0.25 4.72 13.12
C LEU A 348 1.45 5.64 12.89
N ARG A 349 1.88 5.77 11.62
CA ARG A 349 2.99 6.62 11.19
C ARG A 349 4.25 6.44 12.04
N LEU A 350 4.60 5.20 12.35
CA LEU A 350 5.86 4.85 13.02
C LEU A 350 6.82 4.22 12.02
N GLY A 351 8.05 4.72 12.00
CA GLY A 351 9.16 4.14 11.28
C GLY A 351 10.45 4.40 12.03
N PHE A 352 11.57 4.01 11.45
CA PHE A 352 12.88 4.25 12.01
C PHE A 352 13.94 4.27 10.92
N MET A 353 15.11 4.81 11.25
CA MET A 353 16.31 4.63 10.44
C MET A 353 17.48 4.18 11.29
N VAL A 354 18.39 3.45 10.65
CA VAL A 354 19.66 2.99 11.22
C VAL A 354 20.80 3.58 10.40
N ALA A 355 21.68 4.32 11.07
CA ALA A 355 22.79 5.02 10.42
C ALA A 355 23.93 5.26 11.43
N PRO A 356 25.13 5.64 10.97
CA PRO A 356 26.23 5.99 11.89
C PRO A 356 25.79 7.04 12.92
N ALA A 357 26.21 6.85 14.18
CA ALA A 357 25.81 7.70 15.31
C ALA A 357 25.99 9.23 15.07
N PRO A 358 27.06 9.71 14.38
CA PRO A 358 27.17 11.14 14.04
C PRO A 358 26.01 11.65 13.18
N LEU A 359 25.54 10.85 12.21
CA LEU A 359 24.42 11.21 11.34
C LEU A 359 23.10 11.20 12.12
N ILE A 360 22.87 10.18 12.95
CA ILE A 360 21.68 10.09 13.81
C ILE A 360 21.57 11.29 14.75
N LYS A 361 22.70 11.74 15.31
CA LYS A 361 22.73 12.94 16.15
C LYS A 361 22.27 14.19 15.38
N GLN A 362 22.76 14.40 14.16
CA GLN A 362 22.34 15.52 13.31
C GLN A 362 20.88 15.40 12.88
N ALA A 363 20.43 14.21 12.50
CA ALA A 363 19.05 13.95 12.14
C ALA A 363 18.10 14.20 13.31
N ARG A 364 18.47 13.80 14.54
CA ARG A 364 17.71 14.09 15.75
C ARG A 364 17.59 15.59 15.98
N GLN A 365 18.66 16.36 15.80
CA GLN A 365 18.64 17.82 15.91
C GLN A 365 17.75 18.47 14.85
N LEU A 366 17.88 18.08 13.59
CA LEU A 366 17.04 18.57 12.50
C LEU A 366 15.56 18.24 12.72
N ARG A 367 15.26 17.03 13.20
CA ARG A 367 13.89 16.57 13.49
C ARG A 367 13.15 17.56 14.38
N THR A 368 13.82 18.10 15.41
CA THR A 368 13.23 19.05 16.37
C THR A 368 12.60 20.29 15.76
N LEU A 369 13.04 20.69 14.56
CA LEU A 369 12.49 21.84 13.84
C LEU A 369 11.12 21.55 13.20
N ILE A 370 10.78 20.27 13.02
CA ILE A 370 9.54 19.78 12.39
C ILE A 370 8.62 19.17 13.45
N SER A 371 9.19 18.35 14.33
CA SER A 371 8.52 17.65 15.42
C SER A 371 9.59 17.20 16.42
N ARG A 372 9.40 17.41 17.73
CA ARG A 372 10.42 17.03 18.73
C ARG A 372 10.80 15.55 18.63
N HIS A 373 9.81 14.68 18.74
CA HIS A 373 9.89 13.24 18.54
C HIS A 373 8.50 12.70 18.16
N PRO A 374 8.39 11.52 17.53
CA PRO A 374 7.09 10.86 17.35
C PRO A 374 6.34 10.72 18.68
N PRO A 375 5.00 10.75 18.73
CA PRO A 375 4.26 10.74 20.00
C PRO A 375 4.72 9.63 20.96
N ALA A 376 5.23 9.99 22.14
CA ALA A 376 5.91 9.06 23.04
C ALA A 376 4.99 7.95 23.56
N ASN A 377 3.71 8.27 23.79
CA ASN A 377 2.70 7.27 24.13
C ASN A 377 2.55 6.22 23.01
N ASN A 378 2.52 6.62 21.73
CA ASN A 378 2.45 5.69 20.61
C ASN A 378 3.73 4.86 20.48
N GLN A 379 4.90 5.48 20.73
CA GLN A 379 6.17 4.75 20.78
C GLN A 379 6.15 3.69 21.89
N ARG A 380 5.68 4.04 23.09
CA ARG A 380 5.57 3.12 24.24
C ARG A 380 4.62 1.96 23.95
N VAL A 381 3.46 2.22 23.35
CA VAL A 381 2.52 1.17 22.93
C VAL A 381 3.19 0.21 21.95
N MET A 382 3.92 0.73 20.96
CA MET A 382 4.66 -0.09 20.01
C MET A 382 5.79 -0.89 20.67
N GLY A 383 6.53 -0.28 21.60
CA GLY A 383 7.56 -0.96 22.39
C GLY A 383 6.99 -2.15 23.16
N LEU A 384 5.85 -1.96 23.85
CA LEU A 384 5.14 -3.05 24.53
C LEU A 384 4.64 -4.12 23.55
N PHE A 385 4.13 -3.70 22.39
CA PHE A 385 3.62 -4.61 21.36
C PHE A 385 4.72 -5.54 20.79
N LEU A 386 5.94 -5.02 20.62
CA LEU A 386 7.12 -5.82 20.29
C LEU A 386 7.58 -6.67 21.49
N SER A 387 7.59 -6.08 22.68
CA SER A 387 8.06 -6.73 23.90
C SER A 387 7.28 -8.01 24.21
N LEU A 388 5.95 -7.93 24.11
CA LEU A 388 5.01 -9.03 24.34
C LEU A 388 4.92 -10.04 23.18
N GLY A 389 5.65 -9.83 22.08
CA GLY A 389 5.68 -10.76 20.93
C GLY A 389 4.44 -10.68 20.02
N TYR A 390 3.57 -9.68 20.21
CA TYR A 390 2.36 -9.52 19.40
C TYR A 390 2.68 -9.16 17.95
N TYR A 391 3.76 -8.44 17.70
CA TYR A 391 4.24 -8.16 16.34
C TYR A 391 4.55 -9.44 15.55
N ASP A 392 5.15 -10.44 16.19
CA ASP A 392 5.49 -11.71 15.54
C ASP A 392 4.27 -12.58 15.26
N GLN A 393 3.28 -12.50 16.14
CA GLN A 393 1.98 -13.11 15.91
C GLN A 393 1.26 -12.44 14.73
N THR A 394 1.24 -11.11 14.68
CA THR A 394 0.62 -10.34 13.60
C THR A 394 1.30 -10.57 12.27
N LEU A 395 2.64 -10.57 12.23
CA LEU A 395 3.40 -10.86 11.02
C LEU A 395 3.09 -12.25 10.46
N ARG A 396 3.03 -13.28 11.31
CA ARG A 396 2.66 -14.63 10.85
C ARG A 396 1.26 -14.68 10.24
N LYS A 397 0.29 -14.01 10.87
CA LYS A 397 -1.08 -13.92 10.35
C LYS A 397 -1.13 -13.17 9.02
N LEU A 398 -0.46 -12.01 8.95
CA LEU A 398 -0.39 -11.18 7.75
C LEU A 398 0.28 -11.94 6.60
N ASN A 399 1.41 -12.61 6.86
CA ASN A 399 2.13 -13.36 5.85
C ASN A 399 1.33 -14.56 5.33
N HIS A 400 0.60 -15.25 6.20
CA HIS A 400 -0.29 -16.33 5.77
C HIS A 400 -1.38 -15.83 4.82
N GLU A 401 -2.09 -14.77 5.22
CA GLU A 401 -3.16 -14.18 4.40
C GLU A 401 -2.64 -13.62 3.07
N LEU A 402 -1.57 -12.85 3.10
CA LEU A 402 -0.98 -12.27 1.88
C LEU A 402 -0.39 -13.36 0.98
N ALA A 403 0.16 -14.43 1.54
CA ALA A 403 0.60 -15.58 0.75
C ALA A 403 -0.57 -16.25 0.04
N GLU A 404 -1.72 -16.47 0.70
CA GLU A 404 -2.92 -17.02 0.04
C GLU A 404 -3.41 -16.12 -1.10
N ARG A 405 -3.48 -14.81 -0.86
CA ARG A 405 -3.85 -13.83 -1.90
C ARG A 405 -2.86 -13.81 -3.05
N TRP A 406 -1.57 -13.92 -2.74
CA TRP A 406 -0.50 -13.98 -3.75
C TRP A 406 -0.60 -15.25 -4.60
N GLN A 407 -0.87 -16.40 -3.98
CA GLN A 407 -1.07 -17.66 -4.69
C GLN A 407 -2.31 -17.62 -5.59
N GLU A 408 -3.42 -17.09 -5.11
CA GLU A 408 -4.65 -16.95 -5.90
C GLU A 408 -4.46 -15.95 -7.05
N MET A 409 -3.81 -14.81 -6.78
CA MET A 409 -3.44 -13.84 -7.81
C MET A 409 -2.57 -14.51 -8.87
N ARG A 410 -1.61 -15.32 -8.43
CA ARG A 410 -0.72 -16.04 -9.33
C ARG A 410 -1.47 -17.02 -10.22
N GLU A 411 -2.34 -17.82 -9.65
CA GLU A 411 -3.13 -18.79 -10.40
C GLU A 411 -4.05 -18.09 -11.41
N ALA A 412 -4.73 -17.02 -10.98
CA ALA A 412 -5.61 -16.25 -11.85
C ALA A 412 -4.83 -15.60 -12.99
N LEU A 413 -3.68 -15.02 -12.71
CA LEU A 413 -2.83 -14.39 -13.71
C LEU A 413 -2.24 -15.40 -14.71
N ASN A 414 -1.74 -16.55 -14.23
CA ASN A 414 -1.30 -17.65 -15.10
C ASN A 414 -2.45 -18.13 -16.01
N HIS A 415 -3.67 -18.19 -15.50
CA HIS A 415 -4.83 -18.67 -16.25
C HIS A 415 -5.33 -17.65 -17.29
N TYR A 416 -5.42 -16.36 -16.93
CA TYR A 416 -6.12 -15.35 -17.76
C TYR A 416 -5.19 -14.37 -18.49
N LEU A 417 -3.95 -14.14 -18.01
CA LEU A 417 -3.07 -13.04 -18.44
C LEU A 417 -1.57 -13.44 -18.50
N SER A 418 -1.24 -14.71 -18.72
CA SER A 418 0.15 -15.20 -18.58
C SER A 418 1.19 -14.48 -19.44
N THR A 419 0.80 -14.00 -20.62
CA THR A 419 1.68 -13.29 -21.56
C THR A 419 1.87 -11.80 -21.26
N ARG A 420 1.26 -11.27 -20.20
CA ARG A 420 1.20 -9.84 -19.88
C ARG A 420 2.00 -9.45 -18.64
N ILE A 421 2.69 -10.37 -18.00
CA ILE A 421 3.44 -10.11 -16.75
C ILE A 421 4.91 -9.95 -17.07
N VAL A 422 5.53 -8.90 -16.54
CA VAL A 422 6.90 -8.52 -16.88
C VAL A 422 7.87 -8.77 -15.74
N THR A 423 7.41 -8.86 -14.50
CA THR A 423 8.28 -9.07 -13.34
C THR A 423 8.38 -10.55 -13.01
N SER A 424 9.51 -11.15 -13.38
CA SER A 424 9.76 -12.60 -13.32
C SER A 424 10.56 -13.06 -12.10
N ARG A 425 10.94 -12.17 -11.15
CA ARG A 425 11.77 -12.53 -9.98
C ARG A 425 11.32 -11.81 -8.70
N THR A 426 10.13 -12.16 -8.23
CA THR A 426 9.55 -11.67 -6.98
C THR A 426 9.50 -12.80 -5.97
N VAL A 427 10.24 -12.68 -4.85
CA VAL A 427 10.15 -13.65 -3.74
C VAL A 427 8.99 -13.32 -2.77
N GLY A 428 8.27 -12.24 -3.05
CA GLY A 428 7.18 -11.70 -2.28
C GLY A 428 6.80 -10.30 -2.76
N GLY A 429 6.36 -9.46 -1.83
CA GLY A 429 5.84 -8.12 -2.09
C GLY A 429 4.34 -8.12 -2.31
N SER A 430 3.74 -6.94 -2.32
CA SER A 430 2.29 -6.77 -2.35
C SER A 430 1.71 -6.43 -3.73
N THR A 431 2.54 -6.38 -4.78
CA THR A 431 2.11 -5.96 -6.12
C THR A 431 2.66 -6.81 -7.25
N CYS A 432 1.85 -6.99 -8.31
CA CYS A 432 2.25 -7.57 -9.59
C CYS A 432 2.34 -6.48 -10.66
N TRP A 433 3.40 -6.48 -11.48
CA TRP A 433 3.61 -5.52 -12.56
C TRP A 433 3.14 -6.07 -13.90
N ILE A 434 2.19 -5.39 -14.53
CA ILE A 434 1.49 -5.85 -15.72
C ILE A 434 1.80 -4.94 -16.91
N GLU A 435 2.11 -5.54 -18.04
CA GLU A 435 2.22 -4.90 -19.34
C GLU A 435 0.91 -5.06 -20.13
N GLY A 436 0.22 -3.95 -20.35
CA GLY A 436 -0.89 -3.89 -21.30
C GLY A 436 -0.42 -3.89 -22.76
N PRO A 437 -1.36 -3.92 -23.73
CA PRO A 437 -1.04 -3.66 -25.13
C PRO A 437 -0.29 -2.34 -25.32
N THR A 438 0.63 -2.24 -26.28
CA THR A 438 1.49 -1.07 -26.48
C THR A 438 0.75 0.27 -26.66
N GLN A 439 -0.50 0.24 -27.14
CA GLN A 439 -1.36 1.40 -27.36
C GLN A 439 -2.19 1.77 -26.11
N LEU A 440 -2.21 0.92 -25.09
CA LEU A 440 -3.01 1.12 -23.89
C LEU A 440 -2.46 2.31 -23.10
N ASP A 441 -3.30 3.30 -22.81
CA ASP A 441 -3.04 4.26 -21.73
C ASP A 441 -3.60 3.71 -20.42
N SER A 442 -2.72 3.44 -19.46
CA SER A 442 -3.08 2.84 -18.17
C SER A 442 -4.03 3.69 -17.33
N ARG A 443 -4.05 5.01 -17.51
CA ARG A 443 -4.96 5.90 -16.76
C ARG A 443 -6.37 5.81 -17.32
N GLU A 444 -6.50 5.83 -18.64
CA GLU A 444 -7.78 5.62 -19.32
C GLU A 444 -8.31 4.21 -19.04
N PHE A 445 -7.43 3.21 -19.11
CA PHE A 445 -7.79 1.83 -18.79
C PHE A 445 -8.23 1.66 -17.33
N ALA A 446 -7.56 2.30 -16.38
CA ALA A 446 -7.98 2.30 -14.98
C ALA A 446 -9.35 2.95 -14.77
N ALA A 447 -9.67 4.01 -15.52
CA ALA A 447 -10.99 4.63 -15.47
C ALA A 447 -12.09 3.72 -16.02
N GLU A 448 -11.84 2.99 -17.11
CA GLU A 448 -12.78 1.99 -17.65
C GLU A 448 -12.94 0.78 -16.73
N ALA A 449 -11.84 0.28 -16.16
CA ALA A 449 -11.84 -0.81 -15.19
C ALA A 449 -12.67 -0.44 -13.95
N ALA A 450 -12.56 0.81 -13.47
CA ALA A 450 -13.32 1.30 -12.33
C ALA A 450 -14.84 1.25 -12.57
N LYS A 451 -15.31 1.49 -13.81
CA LYS A 451 -16.75 1.36 -14.15
C LYS A 451 -17.26 -0.08 -13.99
N GLN A 452 -16.38 -1.06 -14.12
CA GLN A 452 -16.66 -2.48 -13.91
C GLN A 452 -16.38 -2.94 -12.47
N GLY A 453 -16.10 -2.00 -11.56
CA GLY A 453 -15.81 -2.31 -10.15
C GLY A 453 -14.37 -2.76 -9.87
N ILE A 454 -13.46 -2.62 -10.84
CA ILE A 454 -12.05 -3.00 -10.72
C ILE A 454 -11.18 -1.76 -10.52
N LEU A 455 -10.41 -1.72 -9.45
CA LEU A 455 -9.40 -0.68 -9.26
C LEU A 455 -8.02 -1.27 -9.54
N ILE A 456 -7.24 -0.59 -10.38
CA ILE A 456 -5.85 -0.89 -10.70
C ILE A 456 -5.01 0.37 -10.52
N GLU A 457 -3.69 0.24 -10.44
CA GLU A 457 -2.81 1.41 -10.28
C GLU A 457 -1.99 1.70 -11.55
N PRO A 458 -2.25 2.81 -12.25
CA PRO A 458 -1.37 3.34 -13.29
C PRO A 458 0.00 3.72 -12.72
N VAL A 459 1.05 3.50 -13.51
CA VAL A 459 2.43 3.55 -12.98
C VAL A 459 3.27 4.72 -13.51
N THR A 460 2.72 5.52 -14.41
CA THR A 460 3.38 6.71 -14.99
C THR A 460 3.99 7.67 -13.95
N ARG A 461 3.44 7.72 -12.72
CA ARG A 461 3.97 8.53 -11.61
C ARG A 461 5.35 8.07 -11.11
N PHE A 462 5.70 6.80 -11.28
CA PHE A 462 6.97 6.24 -10.84
C PHE A 462 8.13 6.60 -11.76
N PHE A 463 7.86 6.94 -13.03
CA PHE A 463 8.86 7.39 -13.99
C PHE A 463 9.22 8.87 -13.81
N GLY A 464 10.50 9.15 -13.61
CA GLY A 464 11.10 10.48 -13.55
C GLY A 464 11.60 10.98 -14.90
N GLY A 465 11.90 10.07 -15.85
CA GLY A 465 12.45 10.38 -17.15
C GLY A 465 11.48 11.09 -18.11
N SER A 466 12.00 11.54 -19.25
CA SER A 466 11.20 12.15 -20.33
C SER A 466 10.30 11.14 -21.04
N THR A 467 10.75 9.89 -21.13
CA THR A 467 9.98 8.77 -21.67
C THR A 467 9.24 8.06 -20.54
N LYS A 468 7.91 8.14 -20.56
CA LYS A 468 7.06 7.49 -19.55
C LYS A 468 6.20 6.44 -20.24
N PRO A 469 6.47 5.15 -20.03
CA PRO A 469 5.61 4.09 -20.56
C PRO A 469 4.18 4.25 -20.05
N HIS A 470 3.21 4.26 -20.96
CA HIS A 470 1.79 4.45 -20.64
C HIS A 470 1.05 3.13 -20.44
N HIS A 471 1.56 2.04 -21.02
CA HIS A 471 0.88 0.76 -21.10
C HIS A 471 1.09 -0.17 -19.92
N TYR A 472 1.90 0.22 -18.94
CA TYR A 472 2.07 -0.55 -17.70
C TYR A 472 1.10 -0.12 -16.61
N PHE A 473 0.70 -1.08 -15.77
CA PHE A 473 -0.03 -0.85 -14.54
C PHE A 473 0.35 -1.92 -13.52
N ARG A 474 -0.08 -1.77 -12.27
CA ARG A 474 0.14 -2.79 -11.23
C ARG A 474 -1.14 -3.20 -10.54
N LEU A 475 -1.14 -4.42 -10.04
CA LEU A 475 -2.21 -5.01 -9.25
C LEU A 475 -1.71 -5.27 -7.83
N GLY A 476 -2.32 -4.61 -6.84
CA GLY A 476 -2.04 -4.83 -5.43
C GLY A 476 -2.87 -5.96 -4.82
N VAL A 477 -2.28 -6.74 -3.91
CA VAL A 477 -2.97 -7.81 -3.16
C VAL A 477 -3.27 -7.44 -1.70
N SER A 478 -2.79 -6.29 -1.22
CA SER A 478 -2.90 -5.92 0.21
C SER A 478 -4.34 -5.69 0.69
N SER A 479 -5.23 -5.21 -0.19
CA SER A 479 -6.59 -4.79 0.18
C SER A 479 -7.72 -5.66 -0.37
N ILE A 480 -7.44 -6.54 -1.33
CA ILE A 480 -8.44 -7.42 -1.93
C ILE A 480 -8.54 -8.73 -1.14
N LYS A 481 -9.75 -9.28 -1.03
CA LYS A 481 -9.98 -10.59 -0.42
C LYS A 481 -9.65 -11.70 -1.42
N THR A 482 -9.13 -12.83 -0.93
CA THR A 482 -8.73 -13.98 -1.75
C THR A 482 -9.83 -14.43 -2.70
N GLU A 483 -11.08 -14.57 -2.22
CA GLU A 483 -12.21 -15.03 -3.03
C GLU A 483 -12.61 -14.08 -4.19
N SER A 484 -12.22 -12.81 -4.11
CA SER A 484 -12.52 -11.81 -5.14
C SER A 484 -11.46 -11.77 -6.25
N ILE A 485 -10.27 -12.33 -6.03
CA ILE A 485 -9.12 -12.15 -6.93
C ILE A 485 -9.40 -12.78 -8.30
N ARG A 486 -9.83 -14.05 -8.33
CA ARG A 486 -10.07 -14.77 -9.59
C ARG A 486 -11.06 -14.04 -10.50
N ALA A 487 -12.23 -13.71 -9.97
CA ALA A 487 -13.28 -13.03 -10.73
C ALA A 487 -12.84 -11.64 -11.21
N GLY A 488 -12.11 -10.90 -10.36
CA GLY A 488 -11.55 -9.60 -10.72
C GLY A 488 -10.53 -9.68 -11.87
N VAL A 489 -9.61 -10.66 -11.82
CA VAL A 489 -8.60 -10.88 -12.87
C VAL A 489 -9.26 -11.36 -14.17
N GLU A 490 -10.25 -12.24 -14.10
CA GLU A 490 -11.00 -12.70 -15.27
C GLU A 490 -11.67 -11.52 -15.99
N LEU A 491 -12.39 -10.66 -15.24
CA LEU A 491 -13.08 -9.50 -15.78
C LEU A 491 -12.09 -8.46 -16.33
N LEU A 492 -10.95 -8.26 -15.65
CA LEU A 492 -9.85 -7.43 -16.15
C LEU A 492 -9.33 -7.95 -17.49
N ALA A 493 -9.10 -9.26 -17.60
CA ALA A 493 -8.64 -9.89 -18.83
C ALA A 493 -9.67 -9.76 -19.97
N GLN A 494 -10.97 -9.87 -19.66
CA GLN A 494 -12.04 -9.59 -20.62
C GLN A 494 -11.99 -8.14 -21.13
N LEU A 495 -11.81 -7.17 -20.22
CA LEU A 495 -11.71 -5.75 -20.58
C LEU A 495 -10.47 -5.46 -21.43
N MET A 496 -9.30 -5.99 -21.06
CA MET A 496 -8.08 -5.89 -21.86
C MET A 496 -8.28 -6.43 -23.28
N ARG A 497 -8.99 -7.57 -23.42
CA ARG A 497 -9.31 -8.15 -24.74
C ARG A 497 -10.21 -7.25 -25.59
N GLN A 498 -11.14 -6.52 -24.98
CA GLN A 498 -12.02 -5.58 -25.70
C GLN A 498 -11.23 -4.39 -26.23
N TRP A 499 -10.30 -3.86 -25.43
CA TRP A 499 -9.40 -2.79 -25.85
C TRP A 499 -8.54 -3.19 -27.06
N GLU A 500 -7.99 -4.41 -27.06
CA GLU A 500 -7.25 -4.92 -28.22
C GLU A 500 -8.13 -5.05 -29.49
N GLN A 501 -9.44 -5.32 -29.33
CA GLN A 501 -10.35 -5.54 -30.46
C GLN A 501 -10.87 -4.23 -31.07
N GLN A 502 -11.10 -3.19 -30.26
CA GLN A 502 -11.55 -1.86 -30.71
C GLN A 502 -10.56 -1.20 -31.69
N ASP A 503 -9.32 -1.69 -31.75
CA ASP A 503 -8.21 -1.09 -32.50
C ASP A 503 -7.72 -1.96 -33.69
N SER A 504 -8.54 -2.92 -34.14
CA SER A 504 -8.14 -3.90 -35.16
C SER A 504 -8.07 -3.33 -36.59
N THR A 505 -6.95 -2.69 -36.94
CA THR A 505 -6.36 -2.77 -38.30
C THR A 505 -5.32 -3.90 -38.45
N ARG A 506 -4.97 -4.59 -37.35
CA ARG A 506 -4.11 -5.78 -37.38
C ARG A 506 -4.90 -7.03 -36.98
N GLN A 507 -5.46 -7.73 -37.97
CA GLN A 507 -5.73 -9.15 -37.82
C GLN A 507 -4.38 -9.83 -37.50
N GLN A 508 -4.25 -10.36 -36.29
CA GLN A 508 -3.21 -11.30 -35.94
C GLN A 508 -3.36 -12.54 -36.86
N THR A 509 -2.59 -12.59 -37.94
CA THR A 509 -2.66 -13.70 -38.91
C THR A 509 -2.00 -14.93 -38.32
N ALA A 510 -2.65 -16.10 -38.46
CA ALA A 510 -2.20 -17.39 -37.93
C ALA A 510 -0.74 -17.75 -38.28
N ASP A 511 -0.18 -17.19 -39.36
CA ASP A 511 1.21 -17.35 -39.78
C ASP A 511 2.24 -16.88 -38.71
N GLN A 512 1.85 -16.00 -37.79
CA GLN A 512 2.77 -15.46 -36.78
C GLN A 512 3.09 -16.43 -35.63
N TRP A 513 2.29 -17.48 -35.42
CA TRP A 513 2.49 -18.44 -34.31
C TRP A 513 3.21 -19.72 -34.76
N GLY A 514 3.63 -19.76 -36.02
CA GLY A 514 4.25 -20.93 -36.64
C GLY A 514 3.25 -21.88 -37.26
N LYS A 515 3.62 -23.15 -37.35
CA LYS A 515 2.84 -24.17 -38.03
C LYS A 515 1.79 -24.78 -37.12
N ARG A 516 0.52 -24.68 -37.52
CA ARG A 516 -0.60 -25.37 -36.85
C ARG A 516 -0.45 -26.88 -36.94
N LEU A 517 -0.57 -27.56 -35.81
CA LEU A 517 -0.64 -29.03 -35.73
C LEU A 517 -2.11 -29.48 -35.85
N GLN A 518 -2.35 -30.51 -36.66
CA GLN A 518 -3.69 -31.04 -36.95
C GLN A 518 -3.65 -32.57 -37.12
N GLY A 519 -4.79 -33.22 -36.89
CA GLY A 519 -5.00 -34.65 -37.10
C GLY A 519 -3.91 -35.55 -36.49
N ALA A 520 -3.36 -36.46 -37.30
CA ALA A 520 -2.35 -37.42 -36.87
C ALA A 520 -1.06 -36.77 -36.34
N LYS A 521 -0.68 -35.60 -36.86
CA LYS A 521 0.52 -34.88 -36.40
C LYS A 521 0.35 -34.30 -35.01
N LEU A 522 -0.84 -33.77 -34.71
CA LEU A 522 -1.17 -33.30 -33.37
C LEU A 522 -1.15 -34.44 -32.37
N ARG A 523 -1.73 -35.59 -32.73
CA ARG A 523 -1.76 -36.80 -31.89
C ARG A 523 -0.37 -37.34 -31.61
N ASP A 524 0.47 -37.48 -32.64
CA ASP A 524 1.85 -37.94 -32.52
C ASP A 524 2.74 -36.96 -31.74
N PHE A 525 2.48 -35.66 -31.83
CA PHE A 525 3.17 -34.65 -31.05
C PHE A 525 2.79 -34.74 -29.57
N ALA A 526 1.48 -34.71 -29.27
CA ALA A 526 0.98 -34.67 -27.89
C ALA A 526 1.28 -35.95 -27.10
N SER A 527 1.52 -37.09 -27.75
CA SER A 527 1.80 -38.36 -27.07
C SER A 527 3.23 -38.50 -26.51
N ARG A 528 4.15 -37.60 -26.88
CA ARG A 528 5.58 -37.72 -26.58
C ARG A 528 6.28 -36.38 -26.34
N VAL A 529 5.54 -35.41 -25.83
CA VAL A 529 6.05 -34.06 -25.61
C VAL A 529 6.19 -33.74 -24.12
N GLU A 530 7.28 -33.05 -23.81
CA GLU A 530 7.50 -32.38 -22.54
C GLU A 530 7.59 -30.88 -22.80
N PHE A 531 6.71 -30.10 -22.17
CA PHE A 531 6.75 -28.65 -22.16
C PHE A 531 7.66 -28.17 -21.03
N ILE A 532 8.44 -27.13 -21.29
CA ILE A 532 9.35 -26.52 -20.32
C ILE A 532 9.19 -25.01 -20.44
N GLY A 533 8.91 -24.34 -19.33
CA GLY A 533 8.68 -22.92 -19.31
C GLY A 533 8.95 -22.31 -17.93
N ARG A 534 8.48 -21.08 -17.77
CA ARG A 534 8.45 -20.39 -16.48
C ARG A 534 7.03 -19.89 -16.24
N THR A 535 6.58 -19.92 -14.99
CA THR A 535 5.33 -19.27 -14.58
C THR A 535 5.48 -17.76 -14.71
N VAL A 536 4.38 -17.02 -14.53
CA VAL A 536 4.41 -15.55 -14.58
C VAL A 536 5.28 -14.92 -13.48
N PHE A 537 5.63 -15.65 -12.43
CA PHE A 537 6.58 -15.22 -11.38
C PHE A 537 7.99 -15.79 -11.58
N GLY A 538 8.25 -16.40 -12.74
CA GLY A 538 9.56 -16.92 -13.13
C GLY A 538 9.92 -18.30 -12.59
N ASP A 539 9.03 -18.96 -11.84
CA ASP A 539 9.26 -20.32 -11.36
C ASP A 539 9.37 -21.27 -12.57
N PRO A 540 10.43 -22.08 -12.69
CA PRO A 540 10.52 -23.04 -13.77
C PRO A 540 9.41 -24.09 -13.63
N TYR A 541 8.82 -24.50 -14.75
CA TYR A 541 7.91 -25.64 -14.77
C TYR A 541 8.26 -26.59 -15.91
N ARG A 542 7.85 -27.85 -15.74
CA ARG A 542 7.83 -28.85 -16.80
C ARG A 542 6.52 -29.62 -16.77
N ILE A 543 5.96 -29.89 -17.94
CA ILE A 543 4.72 -30.66 -18.10
C ILE A 543 4.98 -31.77 -19.11
N ARG A 544 4.83 -33.01 -18.68
CA ARG A 544 4.98 -34.19 -19.54
C ARG A 544 3.63 -34.76 -19.91
N LEU A 545 3.41 -34.95 -21.21
CA LEU A 545 2.25 -35.65 -21.72
C LEU A 545 2.59 -37.11 -22.02
N HIS A 546 1.67 -38.02 -21.70
CA HIS A 546 1.78 -39.44 -21.99
C HIS A 546 0.78 -39.88 -23.06
N ALA A 547 1.15 -40.91 -23.83
CA ALA A 547 0.33 -41.43 -24.93
C ALA A 547 -1.03 -42.01 -24.50
N ASP A 548 -1.19 -42.35 -23.22
CA ASP A 548 -2.45 -42.86 -22.65
C ASP A 548 -3.45 -41.75 -22.31
N GLY A 549 -3.10 -40.49 -22.56
CA GLY A 549 -3.93 -39.33 -22.23
C GLY A 549 -3.63 -38.74 -20.85
N SER A 550 -2.76 -39.34 -20.03
CA SER A 550 -2.34 -38.74 -18.77
C SER A 550 -1.31 -37.64 -18.98
N MET A 551 -1.26 -36.69 -18.04
CA MET A 551 -0.23 -35.66 -17.99
C MET A 551 0.24 -35.42 -16.55
N VAL A 552 1.51 -35.02 -16.42
CA VAL A 552 2.15 -34.75 -15.14
C VAL A 552 2.90 -33.43 -15.22
N GLY A 553 2.70 -32.57 -14.23
CA GLY A 553 3.33 -31.25 -14.12
C GLY A 553 4.22 -31.16 -12.88
N TRP A 554 5.34 -30.45 -13.02
CA TRP A 554 6.21 -30.05 -11.92
C TRP A 554 6.49 -28.56 -12.01
N GLU A 555 6.47 -27.85 -10.88
CA GLU A 555 6.76 -26.42 -10.76
C GLU A 555 7.74 -26.18 -9.60
N GLY A 556 8.66 -25.24 -9.81
CA GLY A 556 9.67 -24.82 -8.84
C GLY A 556 11.05 -25.39 -9.12
N TYR A 557 12.08 -24.79 -8.53
CA TYR A 557 13.49 -25.16 -8.77
C TYR A 557 13.86 -26.56 -8.25
N GLN A 558 13.09 -27.10 -7.29
CA GLN A 558 13.26 -28.45 -6.75
C GLN A 558 12.03 -29.34 -6.96
N ASP A 559 11.19 -29.02 -7.96
CA ASP A 559 9.93 -29.73 -8.23
C ASP A 559 9.01 -29.79 -6.99
N GLU A 560 8.99 -28.70 -6.22
CA GLU A 560 8.30 -28.59 -4.93
C GLU A 560 6.78 -28.71 -5.07
N ARG A 561 6.25 -28.38 -6.24
CA ARG A 561 4.84 -28.48 -6.58
C ARG A 561 4.66 -29.45 -7.74
N HIS A 562 3.61 -30.24 -7.63
CA HIS A 562 3.29 -31.28 -8.59
C HIS A 562 1.79 -31.40 -8.75
N ASP A 563 1.35 -31.57 -9.99
CA ASP A 563 -0.06 -31.85 -10.30
C ASP A 563 -0.15 -32.89 -11.42
N VAL A 564 -1.27 -33.58 -11.48
CA VAL A 564 -1.58 -34.57 -12.53
C VAL A 564 -2.86 -34.18 -13.22
N GLY A 565 -3.02 -34.65 -14.45
CA GLY A 565 -4.23 -34.38 -15.21
C GLY A 565 -4.42 -35.33 -16.38
N GLN A 566 -5.37 -34.97 -17.21
CA GLN A 566 -5.71 -35.68 -18.44
C GLN A 566 -5.70 -34.71 -19.61
N TRP A 567 -5.32 -35.21 -20.78
CA TRP A 567 -5.41 -34.52 -22.05
C TRP A 567 -6.07 -35.40 -23.09
N TRP A 568 -6.80 -34.79 -24.02
CA TRP A 568 -7.46 -35.50 -25.12
C TRP A 568 -7.58 -34.59 -26.35
N LEU A 569 -8.01 -35.17 -27.47
CA LEU A 569 -8.24 -34.44 -28.71
C LEU A 569 -9.72 -34.54 -29.09
N GLU A 570 -10.32 -33.40 -29.45
CA GLU A 570 -11.60 -33.35 -30.15
C GLU A 570 -11.39 -32.66 -31.49
N GLY A 571 -11.36 -33.46 -32.57
CA GLY A 571 -10.95 -32.99 -33.90
C GLY A 571 -9.51 -32.48 -33.90
N ASP A 572 -9.31 -31.23 -34.30
CA ASP A 572 -8.01 -30.55 -34.36
C ASP A 572 -7.74 -29.66 -33.13
N ARG A 573 -8.49 -29.84 -32.05
CA ARG A 573 -8.29 -29.12 -30.78
C ARG A 573 -7.75 -30.08 -29.72
N TRP A 574 -6.73 -29.60 -29.00
CA TRP A 574 -6.15 -30.27 -27.86
C TRP A 574 -6.76 -29.74 -26.57
N PHE A 575 -7.28 -30.65 -25.75
CA PHE A 575 -7.89 -30.34 -24.47
C PHE A 575 -7.03 -30.87 -23.33
N ARG A 576 -7.05 -30.15 -22.21
CA ARG A 576 -6.45 -30.58 -20.95
C ARG A 576 -7.36 -30.28 -19.78
N GLN A 577 -7.23 -31.08 -18.73
CA GLN A 577 -7.80 -30.84 -17.42
C GLN A 577 -6.83 -31.34 -16.34
N TRP A 578 -6.41 -30.44 -15.47
CA TRP A 578 -5.60 -30.73 -14.28
C TRP A 578 -6.49 -31.13 -13.10
N GLN A 579 -5.92 -31.69 -12.03
CA GLN A 579 -6.67 -31.87 -10.78
C GLN A 579 -6.81 -30.55 -10.01
N GLU A 580 -5.73 -29.77 -9.91
CA GLU A 580 -5.71 -28.54 -9.12
C GLU A 580 -5.35 -27.31 -9.97
N TRP A 581 -4.33 -27.40 -10.82
CA TRP A 581 -3.84 -26.30 -11.64
C TRP A 581 -4.91 -25.81 -12.63
N SER A 582 -4.83 -24.54 -13.00
CA SER A 582 -5.85 -23.87 -13.83
C SER A 582 -7.27 -24.09 -13.30
N TYR A 583 -7.42 -24.17 -11.97
CA TYR A 583 -8.68 -24.42 -11.26
C TYR A 583 -9.37 -25.76 -11.62
N GLY A 584 -8.62 -26.73 -12.11
CA GLY A 584 -9.16 -28.01 -12.59
C GLY A 584 -10.12 -27.85 -13.78
N GLU A 585 -10.05 -26.71 -14.49
CA GLU A 585 -10.94 -26.44 -15.62
C GLU A 585 -10.50 -27.19 -16.87
N THR A 586 -11.49 -27.56 -17.68
CA THR A 586 -11.25 -28.10 -19.01
C THR A 586 -10.93 -26.96 -19.98
N LEU A 587 -9.72 -26.98 -20.52
CA LEU A 587 -9.22 -25.94 -21.43
C LEU A 587 -8.88 -26.55 -22.79
N GLY A 588 -9.41 -25.96 -23.87
CA GLY A 588 -9.21 -26.42 -25.24
C GLY A 588 -8.46 -25.41 -26.12
N PHE A 589 -7.41 -25.88 -26.80
CA PHE A 589 -6.47 -25.06 -27.55
C PHE A 589 -6.25 -25.58 -28.98
N GLU A 590 -5.98 -24.65 -29.89
CA GLU A 590 -5.28 -24.94 -31.13
C GLU A 590 -3.77 -24.88 -30.85
N ILE A 591 -3.02 -25.87 -31.32
CA ILE A 591 -1.57 -25.96 -31.08
C ILE A 591 -0.81 -25.50 -32.32
N TYR A 592 0.06 -24.51 -32.14
CA TYR A 592 1.01 -24.06 -33.14
C TYR A 592 2.43 -24.32 -32.65
N THR A 593 3.33 -24.60 -33.57
CA THR A 593 4.75 -24.86 -33.26
C THR A 593 5.65 -24.03 -34.16
N ASP A 594 6.67 -23.41 -33.57
CA ASP A 594 7.75 -22.72 -34.27
C ASP A 594 9.09 -23.09 -33.64
N ASN A 595 9.97 -23.73 -34.41
CA ASN A 595 11.21 -24.34 -33.92
C ASN A 595 10.93 -25.25 -32.70
N ASN A 596 11.50 -24.91 -31.53
CA ASN A 596 11.30 -25.62 -30.26
C ASN A 596 10.28 -24.92 -29.34
N ARG A 597 9.43 -24.04 -29.86
CA ARG A 597 8.35 -23.39 -29.10
C ARG A 597 6.99 -23.93 -29.49
N ILE A 598 6.15 -24.10 -28.48
CA ILE A 598 4.73 -24.38 -28.59
C ILE A 598 3.94 -23.11 -28.24
N ASN A 599 2.88 -22.86 -28.99
CA ASN A 599 1.97 -21.74 -28.81
C ASN A 599 0.55 -22.29 -28.65
N TRP A 600 -0.07 -22.06 -27.49
CA TRP A 600 -1.45 -22.43 -27.22
C TRP A 600 -2.36 -21.29 -27.63
N VAL A 601 -3.22 -21.53 -28.61
CA VAL A 601 -4.12 -20.52 -29.16
C VAL A 601 -5.56 -20.90 -28.81
N ARG A 602 -6.32 -19.94 -28.27
CA ARG A 602 -7.74 -20.10 -27.98
C ARG A 602 -8.49 -18.90 -28.57
N ASP A 603 -9.57 -19.17 -29.29
CA ASP A 603 -10.42 -18.16 -29.91
C ASP A 603 -9.64 -17.15 -30.79
N GLY A 604 -8.64 -17.66 -31.52
CA GLY A 604 -7.82 -16.85 -32.43
C GLY A 604 -6.85 -15.89 -31.73
N LYS A 605 -6.45 -16.16 -30.48
CA LYS A 605 -5.40 -15.41 -29.77
C LYS A 605 -4.44 -16.34 -29.03
N LEU A 606 -3.18 -15.94 -28.93
CA LEU A 606 -2.18 -16.62 -28.12
C LEU A 606 -2.56 -16.49 -26.63
N VAL A 607 -2.77 -17.64 -25.98
CA VAL A 607 -3.02 -17.71 -24.53
C VAL A 607 -1.71 -17.86 -23.78
N ASP A 608 -0.85 -18.77 -24.24
CA ASP A 608 0.40 -19.12 -23.57
C ASP A 608 1.43 -19.65 -24.58
N SER A 609 2.71 -19.66 -24.19
CA SER A 609 3.78 -20.27 -24.98
C SER A 609 4.87 -20.87 -24.09
N ALA A 610 5.45 -21.98 -24.53
CA ALA A 610 6.54 -22.63 -23.82
C ALA A 610 7.57 -23.20 -24.80
N PHE A 611 8.73 -23.60 -24.27
CA PHE A 611 9.61 -24.51 -25.01
C PHE A 611 9.08 -25.94 -24.91
N TYR A 612 9.41 -26.78 -25.88
CA TYR A 612 9.08 -28.20 -25.81
C TYR A 612 10.26 -29.08 -26.21
N ARG A 613 10.26 -30.32 -25.72
CA ARG A 613 11.16 -31.40 -26.12
C ARG A 613 10.33 -32.64 -26.45
N LEU A 614 10.73 -33.37 -27.49
CA LEU A 614 10.15 -34.66 -27.81
C LEU A 614 11.00 -35.75 -27.16
N HIS A 615 10.36 -36.80 -26.63
CA HIS A 615 11.03 -37.93 -25.99
C HIS A 615 10.72 -39.26 -26.67
#